data_AF-A0A845AHH5-F1
#
_entry.id   AF-A0A845AHH5-F1
#
_cell.length_a   1.000
_cell.length_b   1.000
_cell.length_c   1.000
_cell.angle_alpha   90.00
_cell.angle_beta   90.00
_cell.angle_gamma   90.00
#
_symmetry.space_group_name_H-M   'P 1'
#
loop_
_entity.id
_entity.type
_entity.pdbx_description
1 polymer ?
#
loop_
_entity_poly.entity_id
_entity_poly.type
_entity_poly.pdbx_seq_one_letter_code
_entity_poly.pdbx_strand_id
1 'polypeptide(L)'
;MRFLSRLNPTTGIQDFWSEFRRPNPHRWPILGVSLAVTFALFYGFVVEKWRVPPEQPKVIYITTYAPHRTDAQIMASNIANQKEQDKLRAIQAKRQADIANMYRELGRATFVDVDAIDKQIAKDKAAEAARKKALVERLEQQDRKSADTGVAPTTR
;
A
#
# COMPACT_ATOMS: atom_id res chain seq x y z
N MET A 1 7.25 -29.23 -41.37
CA MET A 1 7.77 -30.15 -40.32
C MET A 1 9.14 -30.77 -40.66
N ARG A 2 10.08 -30.04 -41.29
CA ARG A 2 11.40 -30.59 -41.74
C ARG A 2 12.57 -30.29 -40.79
N PHE A 3 12.33 -29.54 -39.71
CA PHE A 3 13.36 -29.16 -38.74
C PHE A 3 13.53 -30.20 -37.62
N LEU A 4 12.45 -30.82 -37.16
CA LEU A 4 12.48 -31.82 -36.08
C LEU A 4 13.15 -33.13 -36.51
N SER A 5 13.06 -33.53 -37.78
CA SER A 5 13.76 -34.72 -38.30
C SER A 5 15.27 -34.55 -38.44
N ARG A 6 15.76 -33.30 -38.45
CA ARG A 6 17.21 -32.98 -38.42
C ARG A 6 17.76 -32.94 -37.00
N LEU A 7 16.90 -32.76 -36.00
CA LEU A 7 17.25 -32.82 -34.58
C LEU A 7 17.10 -34.26 -34.07
N ASN A 8 17.67 -35.23 -34.80
CA ASN A 8 17.67 -36.62 -34.35
C ASN A 8 18.79 -36.80 -33.32
N PRO A 9 18.49 -36.95 -32.02
CA PRO A 9 19.50 -37.05 -30.97
C PRO A 9 20.36 -38.30 -31.12
N THR A 10 19.83 -39.35 -31.75
CA THR A 10 20.54 -40.62 -31.93
C THR A 10 21.76 -40.46 -32.83
N THR A 11 21.67 -39.66 -33.89
CA THR A 11 22.78 -39.42 -34.82
C THR A 11 23.90 -38.62 -34.17
N GLY A 12 23.55 -37.61 -33.34
CA GLY A 12 24.55 -36.82 -32.60
C GLY A 12 25.28 -37.62 -31.53
N ILE A 13 24.58 -38.49 -30.80
CA ILE A 13 25.20 -39.39 -29.81
C ILE A 13 26.14 -40.40 -30.50
N GLN A 14 25.73 -40.95 -31.64
CA GLN A 14 26.54 -41.88 -32.41
C GLN A 14 27.81 -41.21 -32.96
N ASP A 15 27.70 -39.98 -33.47
CA ASP A 15 28.83 -39.20 -33.98
C ASP A 15 29.83 -38.88 -32.87
N PHE A 16 29.34 -38.38 -31.72
CA PHE A 16 30.15 -38.15 -30.53
C PHE A 16 30.89 -39.41 -30.06
N TRP A 17 30.19 -40.55 -30.00
CA TRP A 17 30.78 -41.81 -29.56
C TRP A 17 31.83 -42.35 -30.53
N SER A 18 31.63 -42.12 -31.83
CA SER A 18 32.59 -42.47 -32.87
C SER A 18 33.88 -41.66 -32.75
N GLU A 19 33.78 -40.36 -32.45
CA GLU A 19 34.93 -39.47 -32.25
C GLU A 19 35.65 -39.77 -30.93
N PHE A 20 34.88 -40.01 -29.86
CA PHE A 20 35.44 -40.29 -28.53
C PHE A 20 36.24 -41.59 -28.46
N ARG A 21 35.87 -42.60 -29.26
CA ARG A 21 36.60 -43.88 -29.39
C ARG A 21 37.89 -43.78 -30.20
N ARG A 22 38.14 -42.68 -30.93
CA ARG A 22 39.39 -42.52 -31.68
C ARG A 22 40.57 -42.41 -30.71
N PRO A 23 41.75 -42.95 -31.06
CA PRO A 23 42.93 -42.89 -30.22
C PRO A 23 43.54 -41.48 -30.21
N ASN A 24 42.87 -40.54 -29.54
CA ASN A 24 43.37 -39.19 -29.30
C ASN A 24 43.89 -39.08 -27.85
N PRO A 25 45.14 -38.62 -27.62
CA PRO A 25 45.70 -38.45 -26.27
C PRO A 25 44.94 -37.42 -25.40
N HIS A 26 44.21 -36.48 -26.01
CA HIS A 26 43.56 -35.37 -25.28
C HIS A 26 42.08 -35.62 -24.92
N ARG A 27 41.53 -36.80 -25.21
CA ARG A 27 40.10 -37.12 -24.98
C ARG A 27 39.64 -36.93 -23.52
N TRP A 28 40.45 -37.39 -22.57
CA TRP A 28 40.15 -37.30 -21.13
C TRP A 28 40.37 -35.89 -20.55
N PRO A 29 41.47 -35.19 -20.88
CA PRO A 29 41.65 -33.80 -20.46
C PRO A 29 40.52 -32.87 -20.93
N ILE A 30 40.13 -32.95 -22.22
CA ILE A 30 39.08 -32.09 -22.78
C ILE A 30 37.74 -32.39 -22.11
N LEU A 31 37.38 -33.67 -21.96
CA LEU A 31 36.16 -34.08 -21.26
C LEU A 31 36.14 -33.59 -19.81
N GLY A 32 37.27 -33.72 -19.09
CA GLY A 32 37.41 -33.26 -17.72
C GLY A 32 37.22 -31.75 -17.58
N VAL A 33 37.83 -30.96 -18.47
CA VAL A 33 37.66 -29.49 -18.48
C VAL A 33 36.22 -29.09 -18.78
N SER A 34 35.59 -29.70 -19.79
CA SER A 34 34.19 -29.40 -20.13
C SER A 34 33.23 -29.71 -18.99
N LEU A 35 33.42 -30.85 -18.30
CA LEU A 35 32.63 -31.19 -17.13
C LEU A 35 32.92 -30.22 -15.98
N ALA A 36 34.18 -29.89 -15.71
CA ALA A 36 34.56 -28.96 -14.64
C ALA A 36 33.92 -27.58 -14.82
N VAL A 37 33.93 -27.03 -16.04
CA VAL A 37 33.28 -25.74 -16.35
C VAL A 37 31.76 -25.84 -16.14
N THR A 38 31.14 -26.92 -16.60
CA THR A 38 29.70 -27.15 -16.45
C THR A 38 29.32 -27.24 -14.96
N PHE A 39 30.02 -28.06 -14.18
CA PHE A 39 29.76 -28.21 -12.76
C PHE A 39 30.08 -26.96 -11.96
N ALA A 40 31.12 -26.19 -12.32
CA ALA A 40 31.43 -24.92 -11.67
C ALA A 40 30.28 -23.91 -11.82
N LEU A 41 29.63 -23.86 -12.99
CA LEU A 41 28.44 -23.02 -13.20
C LEU A 41 27.27 -23.50 -12.33
N PHE A 42 26.99 -24.81 -12.30
CA PHE A 42 25.90 -25.35 -11.48
C PHE A 42 26.17 -25.25 -9.97
N TYR A 43 27.43 -25.29 -9.54
CA TYR A 43 27.82 -25.14 -8.14
C TYR A 43 27.36 -23.80 -7.56
N GLY A 44 27.42 -22.72 -8.35
CA GLY A 44 26.92 -21.41 -7.93
C GLY A 44 25.43 -21.43 -7.53
N PHE A 45 24.60 -22.18 -8.26
CA PHE A 45 23.18 -22.31 -7.96
C PHE A 45 22.90 -23.19 -6.74
N VAL A 46 23.72 -24.21 -6.48
CA VAL A 46 23.57 -25.11 -5.33
C VAL A 46 23.95 -24.39 -4.02
N VAL A 47 24.92 -23.48 -4.08
CA VAL A 47 25.39 -22.72 -2.90
C VAL A 47 24.44 -21.59 -2.54
N GLU A 48 23.53 -21.19 -3.43
CA GLU A 48 22.56 -20.15 -3.14
C GLU A 48 21.55 -20.62 -2.07
N LYS A 49 21.83 -20.23 -0.83
CA LYS A 49 20.96 -20.48 0.32
C LYS A 49 19.65 -19.72 0.08
N TRP A 50 18.55 -20.46 0.00
CA TRP A 50 17.20 -19.89 0.12
C TRP A 50 17.17 -18.92 1.31
N ARG A 51 16.98 -17.64 1.02
CA ARG A 51 16.79 -16.61 2.03
C ARG A 51 15.40 -16.82 2.62
N VAL A 52 15.33 -17.48 3.77
CA VAL A 52 14.10 -17.60 4.55
C VAL A 52 13.51 -16.19 4.71
N PRO A 53 12.22 -15.98 4.44
CA PRO A 53 11.61 -14.67 4.67
C PRO A 53 11.82 -14.26 6.13
N PRO A 54 12.06 -12.97 6.42
CA PRO A 54 12.29 -12.51 7.79
C PRO A 54 11.11 -12.91 8.68
N GLU A 55 11.40 -13.36 9.91
CA GLU A 55 10.37 -13.66 10.91
C GLU A 55 9.49 -12.41 11.12
N GLN A 56 8.17 -12.58 11.15
CA GLN A 56 7.26 -11.45 11.33
C GLN A 56 7.55 -10.77 12.68
N PRO A 57 7.55 -9.42 12.73
CA PRO A 57 7.85 -8.71 13.97
C PRO A 57 6.79 -9.01 15.02
N LYS A 58 7.23 -9.30 16.24
CA LYS A 58 6.34 -9.47 17.40
C LYS A 58 5.81 -8.11 17.84
N VAL A 59 4.55 -7.82 17.53
CA VAL A 59 3.89 -6.57 17.93
C VAL A 59 3.38 -6.72 19.37
N ILE A 60 3.88 -5.88 20.28
CA ILE A 60 3.38 -5.78 21.66
C ILE A 60 2.32 -4.68 21.70
N TYR A 61 1.06 -5.06 21.89
CA TYR A 61 -0.03 -4.11 22.08
C TYR A 61 -0.06 -3.65 23.54
N ILE A 62 0.22 -2.38 23.78
CA ILE A 62 0.06 -1.74 25.09
C ILE A 62 -1.33 -1.12 25.11
N THR A 63 -2.28 -1.74 25.80
CA THR A 63 -3.63 -1.20 25.97
C THR A 63 -3.70 -0.32 27.22
N THR A 64 -4.19 0.91 27.08
CA THR A 64 -4.46 1.82 28.22
C THR A 64 -5.89 1.69 28.76
N TYR A 65 -6.71 0.82 28.14
CA TYR A 65 -8.07 0.56 28.57
C TYR A 65 -8.08 -0.40 29.76
N ALA A 66 -8.78 -0.04 30.82
CA ALA A 66 -8.94 -0.91 31.98
C ALA A 66 -9.70 -2.19 31.55
N PRO A 67 -9.08 -3.38 31.61
CA PRO A 67 -9.62 -4.61 31.02
C PRO A 67 -10.89 -5.13 31.71
N HIS A 68 -11.24 -4.57 32.86
CA HIS A 68 -12.39 -4.98 33.67
C HIS A 68 -13.57 -3.97 33.63
N ARG A 69 -13.52 -2.95 32.77
CA ARG A 69 -14.69 -2.06 32.60
C ARG A 69 -15.80 -2.80 31.89
N THR A 70 -17.01 -2.68 32.42
CA THR A 70 -18.22 -3.18 31.75
C THR A 70 -18.68 -2.19 30.68
N ASP A 71 -19.42 -2.68 29.69
CA ASP A 71 -20.01 -1.84 28.63
C ASP A 71 -20.89 -0.72 29.21
N ALA A 72 -21.61 -1.00 30.30
CA ALA A 72 -22.41 0.00 31.02
C ALA A 72 -21.54 1.15 31.57
N GLN A 73 -20.37 0.84 32.12
CA GLN A 73 -19.43 1.85 32.61
C GLN A 73 -18.79 2.65 31.47
N ILE A 74 -18.55 2.01 30.32
CA ILE A 74 -18.04 2.68 29.12
C ILE A 74 -19.09 3.68 28.60
N MET A 75 -20.34 3.24 28.44
CA MET A 75 -21.44 4.11 28.00
C MET A 75 -21.64 5.29 28.94
N ALA A 76 -21.67 5.05 30.26
CA ALA A 76 -21.80 6.12 31.25
C ALA A 76 -20.65 7.14 31.15
N SER A 77 -19.41 6.65 31.01
CA SER A 77 -18.23 7.51 30.82
C SER A 77 -18.31 8.31 29.53
N ASN A 78 -18.75 7.72 28.43
CA ASN A 78 -18.88 8.39 27.14
C ASN A 78 -19.96 9.47 27.17
N ILE A 79 -21.11 9.20 27.80
CA ILE A 79 -22.18 10.20 27.94
C ILE A 79 -21.70 11.38 28.80
N ALA A 80 -21.01 11.11 29.91
CA ALA A 80 -20.45 12.18 30.74
C ALA A 80 -19.42 13.03 29.98
N ASN A 81 -18.52 12.38 29.25
CA ASN A 81 -17.53 13.06 28.42
C ASN A 81 -18.19 13.87 27.31
N GLN A 82 -19.23 13.34 26.67
CA GLN A 82 -19.97 14.04 25.62
C GLN A 82 -20.60 15.33 26.15
N LYS A 83 -21.23 15.27 27.34
CA LYS A 83 -21.81 16.47 27.98
C LYS A 83 -20.77 17.55 28.23
N GLU A 84 -19.60 17.18 28.75
CA GLU A 84 -18.50 18.13 28.97
C GLU A 84 -17.95 18.69 27.66
N GLN A 85 -17.76 17.84 26.65
CA GLN A 85 -17.32 18.26 25.32
C GLN A 85 -18.32 19.21 24.66
N ASP A 86 -19.63 18.96 24.80
CA ASP A 86 -20.67 19.81 24.23
C ASP A 86 -20.69 21.19 24.90
N LYS A 87 -20.53 21.26 26.24
CA LYS A 87 -20.36 22.52 26.97
C LYS A 87 -19.14 23.29 26.47
N LEU A 88 -17.98 22.63 26.37
CA LEU A 88 -16.75 23.26 25.90
C LEU A 88 -16.88 23.75 24.45
N ARG A 89 -17.53 22.96 23.58
CA ARG A 89 -17.79 23.33 22.19
C ARG A 89 -18.70 24.54 22.10
N ALA A 90 -19.74 24.62 22.93
CA ALA A 90 -20.62 25.79 22.99
C ALA A 90 -19.86 27.05 23.45
N ILE A 91 -18.99 26.95 24.46
CA ILE A 91 -18.16 28.07 24.92
C ILE A 91 -17.18 28.51 23.83
N GLN A 92 -16.54 27.55 23.13
CA GLN A 92 -15.62 27.86 22.03
C GLN A 92 -16.35 28.50 20.86
N ALA A 93 -17.53 28.01 20.48
CA ALA A 93 -18.33 28.58 19.41
C ALA A 93 -18.74 30.04 19.71
N LYS A 94 -19.13 30.34 20.96
CA LYS A 94 -19.40 31.72 21.40
C LYS A 94 -18.14 32.60 21.25
N ARG A 95 -17.01 32.16 21.79
CA ARG A 95 -15.75 32.90 21.68
C ARG A 95 -15.32 33.14 20.23
N GLN A 96 -15.45 32.14 19.36
CA GLN A 96 -15.14 32.29 17.93
C GLN A 96 -16.09 33.28 17.24
N ALA A 97 -17.38 33.28 17.60
CA ALA A 97 -18.33 34.26 17.08
C ALA A 97 -17.97 35.68 17.53
N ASP A 98 -17.64 35.86 18.81
CA ASP A 98 -17.24 37.15 19.38
C ASP A 98 -15.97 37.67 18.69
N ILE A 99 -14.95 36.81 18.56
CA ILE A 99 -13.70 37.14 17.86
C ILE A 99 -13.99 37.52 16.40
N ALA A 100 -14.81 36.74 15.69
CA ALA A 100 -15.16 37.05 14.30
C ALA A 100 -15.88 38.40 14.18
N ASN A 101 -16.79 38.72 15.12
CA ASN A 101 -17.48 40.00 15.13
C ASN A 101 -16.52 41.16 15.39
N MET A 102 -15.62 41.05 16.37
CA MET A 102 -14.59 42.05 16.64
C MET A 102 -13.70 42.30 15.41
N TYR A 103 -13.27 41.25 14.71
CA TYR A 103 -12.47 41.41 13.50
C TYR A 103 -13.26 42.01 12.33
N ARG A 104 -14.56 41.71 12.20
CA ARG A 104 -15.41 42.39 11.20
C ARG A 104 -15.55 43.87 11.49
N GLU A 105 -15.76 44.25 12.76
CA GLU A 105 -15.86 45.65 13.17
C GLU A 105 -14.54 46.39 12.94
N LEU A 106 -13.41 45.78 13.32
CA LEU A 106 -12.09 46.33 13.04
C LEU A 106 -11.83 46.46 11.54
N GLY A 107 -12.21 45.44 10.76
CA GLY A 107 -12.11 45.44 9.30
C GLY A 107 -12.91 46.57 8.67
N ARG A 108 -14.11 46.86 9.18
CA ARG A 108 -14.95 47.99 8.72
C ARG A 108 -14.41 49.36 9.11
N ALA A 109 -13.78 49.45 10.28
CA ALA A 109 -13.14 50.68 10.75
C ALA A 109 -11.79 50.96 10.06
N THR A 110 -11.11 49.90 9.62
CA THR A 110 -9.92 49.97 8.77
C THR A 110 -10.37 49.95 7.31
N PHE A 111 -9.51 50.32 6.36
CA PHE A 111 -9.89 50.41 4.94
C PHE A 111 -10.03 49.02 4.25
N VAL A 112 -10.62 48.03 4.94
CA VAL A 112 -10.80 46.65 4.47
C VAL A 112 -12.26 46.40 4.09
N ASP A 113 -12.50 45.94 2.86
CA ASP A 113 -13.84 45.57 2.38
C ASP A 113 -14.25 44.18 2.90
N VAL A 114 -14.87 44.16 4.09
CA VAL A 114 -15.33 42.94 4.76
C VAL A 114 -16.44 42.23 3.99
N ASP A 115 -17.31 42.98 3.31
CA ASP A 115 -18.48 42.42 2.61
C ASP A 115 -18.06 41.68 1.33
N ALA A 116 -17.08 42.21 0.60
CA ALA A 116 -16.47 41.49 -0.53
C ALA A 116 -15.78 40.19 -0.08
N ILE A 117 -15.08 40.23 1.07
CA ILE A 117 -14.41 39.05 1.64
C ILE A 117 -15.44 37.99 2.06
N ASP A 118 -16.50 38.37 2.78
CA ASP A 118 -17.55 37.43 3.22
C ASP A 118 -18.25 36.78 2.01
N LYS A 119 -18.50 37.54 0.94
CA LYS A 119 -19.06 37.01 -0.31
C LYS A 119 -18.12 36.01 -0.98
N GLN A 120 -16.81 36.25 -0.98
CA GLN A 120 -15.83 35.33 -1.53
C GLN A 120 -15.74 34.06 -0.69
N ILE A 121 -15.69 34.17 0.65
CA ILE A 121 -15.70 33.03 1.57
C ILE A 121 -16.94 32.16 1.34
N ALA A 122 -18.12 32.75 1.16
CA ALA A 122 -19.35 32.00 0.90
C ALA A 122 -19.27 31.21 -0.42
N LYS A 123 -18.74 31.82 -1.48
CA LYS A 123 -18.52 31.14 -2.78
C LYS A 123 -17.53 29.98 -2.65
N ASP A 124 -16.41 30.20 -1.96
CA ASP A 124 -15.37 29.19 -1.79
C ASP A 124 -15.88 28.01 -0.96
N LYS A 125 -16.62 28.27 0.12
CA LYS A 125 -17.28 27.23 0.93
C LYS A 125 -18.31 26.43 0.12
N ALA A 126 -19.11 27.09 -0.71
CA ALA A 126 -20.08 26.41 -1.57
C ALA A 126 -19.38 25.52 -2.61
N ALA A 127 -18.31 26.00 -3.23
CA ALA A 127 -17.51 25.23 -4.17
C ALA A 127 -16.82 24.04 -3.49
N GLU A 128 -16.27 24.22 -2.30
CA GLU A 128 -15.64 23.15 -1.52
C GLU A 128 -16.67 22.09 -1.10
N ALA A 129 -17.86 22.49 -0.65
CA ALA A 129 -18.94 21.58 -0.30
C ALA A 129 -19.40 20.76 -1.53
N ALA A 130 -19.51 21.39 -2.70
CA ALA A 130 -19.83 20.70 -3.95
C ALA A 130 -18.74 19.68 -4.34
N ARG A 131 -17.46 20.06 -4.22
CA ARG A 131 -16.32 19.15 -4.48
C ARG A 131 -16.31 17.96 -3.52
N LYS A 132 -16.54 18.20 -2.23
CA LYS A 132 -16.62 17.14 -1.21
C LYS A 132 -17.78 16.18 -1.51
N LYS A 133 -18.96 16.69 -1.85
CA LYS A 133 -20.10 15.86 -2.26
C LYS A 133 -19.78 15.02 -3.49
N ALA A 134 -19.22 15.63 -4.53
CA ALA A 134 -18.83 14.91 -5.75
C ALA A 134 -17.75 13.85 -5.48
N LEU A 135 -16.82 14.11 -4.55
CA LEU A 135 -15.83 13.13 -4.13
C LEU A 135 -16.48 11.94 -3.42
N VAL A 136 -17.35 12.18 -2.45
CA VAL A 136 -18.08 11.13 -1.73
C VAL A 136 -18.88 10.28 -2.72
N GLU A 137 -19.61 10.90 -3.64
CA GLU A 137 -20.38 10.18 -4.66
C GLU A 137 -19.50 9.33 -5.59
N ARG A 138 -18.33 9.83 -5.99
CA ARG A 138 -17.36 9.06 -6.78
C ARG A 138 -16.81 7.86 -6.02
N LEU A 139 -16.49 8.03 -4.74
CA LEU A 139 -16.01 6.94 -3.88
C LEU A 139 -17.10 5.87 -3.71
N GLU A 140 -18.34 6.27 -3.45
CA GLU A 140 -19.47 5.35 -3.37
C GLU A 140 -19.69 4.58 -4.70
N GLN A 141 -19.54 5.26 -5.84
CA GLN A 141 -19.64 4.61 -7.16
C GLN A 141 -18.48 3.64 -7.42
N GLN A 142 -17.26 3.97 -6.97
CA GLN A 142 -16.11 3.07 -7.05
C GLN A 142 -16.32 1.82 -6.19
N ASP A 143 -16.78 2.00 -4.94
CA ASP A 143 -17.08 0.90 -4.03
C ASP A 143 -18.15 -0.03 -4.61
N ARG A 144 -19.22 0.54 -5.18
CA ARG A 144 -20.28 -0.24 -5.85
C ARG A 144 -19.75 -1.01 -7.08
N LYS A 145 -18.91 -0.39 -7.91
CA LYS A 145 -18.31 -1.06 -9.08
C LYS A 145 -17.33 -2.17 -8.68
N SER A 146 -16.56 -1.99 -7.62
CA SER A 146 -15.70 -3.05 -7.08
C SER A 146 -16.50 -4.21 -6.51
N ALA A 147 -17.64 -3.94 -5.87
CA ALA A 147 -18.54 -4.97 -5.37
C ALA A 147 -19.19 -5.79 -6.51
N ASP A 148 -19.54 -5.14 -7.63
CA ASP A 148 -20.15 -5.78 -8.80
C ASP A 148 -19.15 -6.58 -9.66
N THR A 149 -17.87 -6.19 -9.67
CA THR A 149 -16.82 -6.88 -10.45
C THR A 149 -16.30 -8.16 -9.75
N GLY A 150 -16.80 -8.51 -8.56
CA GLY A 150 -16.41 -9.75 -7.85
C GLY A 150 -14.95 -9.81 -7.41
N VAL A 151 -14.23 -8.68 -7.43
CA VAL A 151 -12.87 -8.58 -6.88
C VAL A 151 -13.03 -8.19 -5.42
N ALA A 152 -12.91 -9.19 -4.54
CA ALA A 152 -13.01 -9.03 -3.10
C ALA A 152 -12.16 -7.81 -2.62
N PRO A 153 -12.72 -6.92 -1.79
CA PRO A 153 -11.96 -5.81 -1.26
C PRO A 153 -10.79 -6.36 -0.46
N THR A 154 -9.58 -5.96 -0.85
CA THR A 154 -8.35 -6.28 -0.12
C THR A 154 -8.40 -5.49 1.19
N THR A 155 -8.89 -6.15 2.24
CA THR A 155 -8.86 -5.63 3.61
C THR A 155 -7.40 -5.37 4.00
N ARG A 156 -7.14 -4.14 4.44
CA ARG A 156 -5.86 -3.68 4.97
C ARG A 156 -5.98 -3.44 6.47
#